data_AF-A0A8D8FB53-F1
#
_entry.id   AF-A0A8D8FB53-F1
#
_cell.length_a   1.000
_cell.length_b   1.000
_cell.length_c   1.000
_cell.angle_alpha   90.00
_cell.angle_beta   90.00
_cell.angle_gamma   90.00
#
_symmetry.space_group_name_H-M   'P 1'
#
loop_
_entity.id
_entity.type
_entity.pdbx_description
1 polymer ?
#
loop_
_entity_poly.entity_id
_entity_poly.type
_entity_poly.pdbx_seq_one_letter_code
_entity_poly.pdbx_strand_id
1 'polypeptide(L)'
;MGCFESKPSEQHQPTAVRGCTDIFWLVVYVLFWIALLVVAVFSFVYGNPLRIINGYDSFGNTCGVKSNEKFAKFPLSGMNTVDKPYVFFLDIKELRQTLKICVKECPKQQINSSMALYQYYEDRDTKYCRYDFDMSLLKTQQSSDPKYFAFAGPCPTIPVYKSKPVLHRCIPSGKNAPLHQVKDMYALINSWGAAQQVFSDLYKTWPTVVLVCGLSLIFSIILITMLHWLTSIISWLICIFVAVASIGITGVLWWSYYKAKHSMETDAKLSYLEELVRNESTIYVLAILATCIMIILLVIIYYLREKLSGLAALFEEAGKCMIELPGLAGPPLLACIALALFLTFWVVVIVCLATSNYPNVRPLLPFTQLKENPANTSVTPKPGDLPADNNTYKTFDLVEYPEADYLRHMLWLYIIGLIWTTEFIFACQQLAIAG
;
A
#
# COMPACT_ATOMS: atom_id res chain seq x y z
N MET A 1 -0.76 -32.20 69.84
CA MET A 1 0.15 -31.06 70.07
C MET A 1 1.40 -31.29 69.23
N GLY A 2 1.44 -30.71 68.03
CA GLY A 2 2.61 -30.76 67.15
C GLY A 2 3.20 -29.36 67.07
N CYS A 3 4.48 -29.24 67.41
CA CYS A 3 5.22 -27.99 67.44
C CYS A 3 5.25 -27.34 66.06
N PHE A 4 4.86 -26.07 66.01
CA PHE A 4 5.16 -25.18 64.89
C PHE A 4 6.68 -24.96 64.86
N GLU A 5 7.34 -25.52 63.85
CA GLU A 5 8.68 -25.12 63.48
C GLU A 5 8.56 -23.89 62.57
N SER A 6 8.70 -22.71 63.17
CA SER A 6 8.75 -21.45 62.46
C SER A 6 10.02 -21.41 61.61
N LYS A 7 9.88 -21.48 60.28
CA LYS A 7 10.95 -21.09 59.36
C LYS A 7 11.41 -19.67 59.70
N PRO A 8 12.73 -19.39 59.74
CA PRO A 8 13.21 -18.03 59.92
C PRO A 8 12.71 -17.17 58.74
N SER A 9 12.27 -15.96 59.07
CA SER A 9 11.86 -14.95 58.10
C SER A 9 12.92 -14.77 57.03
N GLU A 10 12.56 -15.01 55.77
CA GLU A 10 13.34 -14.53 54.63
C GLU A 10 13.53 -13.03 54.81
N GLN A 11 14.78 -12.67 55.09
CA GLN A 11 15.22 -11.30 55.21
C GLN A 11 14.96 -10.63 53.86
N HIS A 12 14.01 -9.69 53.84
CA HIS A 12 13.69 -8.88 52.69
C HIS A 12 14.98 -8.20 52.21
N GLN A 13 15.60 -8.73 51.16
CA GLN A 13 16.74 -8.06 50.54
C GLN A 13 16.22 -6.69 50.09
N PRO A 14 16.90 -5.58 50.43
CA PRO A 14 16.53 -4.28 49.89
C PRO A 14 16.54 -4.42 48.37
N THR A 15 15.45 -4.03 47.73
CA THR A 15 15.32 -3.99 46.27
C THR A 15 16.57 -3.37 45.70
N ALA A 16 17.42 -4.18 45.06
CA ALA A 16 18.60 -3.68 44.38
C ALA A 16 18.12 -2.61 43.41
N VAL A 17 18.51 -1.35 43.66
CA VAL A 17 18.16 -0.22 42.81
C VAL A 17 18.73 -0.55 41.43
N ARG A 18 17.86 -0.97 40.51
CA ARG A 18 18.26 -1.36 39.16
C ARG A 18 18.80 -0.09 38.48
N GLY A 19 20.10 -0.07 38.18
CA GLY A 19 20.69 0.97 37.35
C GLY A 19 20.15 0.89 35.91
N CYS A 20 20.11 2.02 35.20
CA CYS A 20 19.71 2.04 33.79
C CYS A 20 20.73 1.25 32.95
N THR A 21 20.36 0.06 32.48
CA THR A 21 21.24 -0.84 31.73
C THR A 21 21.42 -0.47 30.25
N ASP A 22 20.68 0.52 29.72
CA ASP A 22 20.55 0.72 28.27
C ASP A 22 20.76 2.16 27.79
N ILE A 23 21.68 2.90 28.43
CA ILE A 23 21.99 4.30 28.04
C ILE A 23 22.51 4.39 26.60
N PHE A 24 23.39 3.46 26.18
CA PHE A 24 23.94 3.44 24.82
C PHE A 24 22.83 3.26 23.77
N TRP A 25 21.95 2.27 23.95
CA TRP A 25 20.87 2.00 23.02
C TRP A 25 19.83 3.13 22.98
N LEU A 26 19.57 3.78 24.12
CA LEU A 26 18.74 4.98 24.17
C LEU A 26 19.33 6.12 23.32
N VAL A 27 20.65 6.36 23.41
CA VAL A 27 21.32 7.37 22.59
C VAL A 27 21.20 7.04 21.09
N VAL A 28 21.43 5.78 20.70
CA VAL A 28 21.28 5.36 19.29
C VAL A 28 19.83 5.55 18.82
N TYR A 29 18.85 5.20 19.64
CA TYR A 29 17.43 5.40 19.31
C TYR A 29 17.07 6.87 19.12
N VAL A 30 17.56 7.77 19.99
CA VAL A 30 17.35 9.21 19.86
C VAL A 30 17.99 9.76 18.58
N LEU A 31 19.22 9.36 18.27
CA LEU A 31 19.87 9.75 17.00
C LEU A 31 19.11 9.25 15.78
N PHE A 32 18.56 8.04 15.84
CA PHE A 32 17.73 7.49 14.78
C PHE A 32 16.42 8.29 14.60
N TRP A 33 15.78 8.71 15.70
CA TRP A 33 14.61 9.58 15.64
C TRP A 33 14.92 10.97 15.06
N ILE A 34 16.09 11.53 15.35
CA ILE A 34 16.55 12.77 14.71
C ILE A 34 16.66 12.57 13.20
N ALA A 35 17.22 11.44 12.74
CA ALA A 35 17.28 11.13 11.31
C ALA A 35 15.89 10.98 10.67
N LEU A 36 14.94 10.32 11.34
CA LEU A 36 13.54 10.26 10.90
C LEU A 36 12.94 11.65 10.77
N LEU A 37 13.13 12.52 11.78
CA LEU A 37 12.60 13.88 11.77
C LEU A 37 13.18 14.72 10.62
N VAL A 38 14.48 14.60 10.33
CA VAL A 38 15.12 15.28 9.19
C VAL A 38 14.48 14.85 7.87
N VAL A 39 14.26 13.54 7.69
CA VAL A 39 13.60 13.01 6.50
C VAL A 39 12.12 13.44 6.44
N ALA A 40 11.42 13.52 7.57
CA ALA A 40 10.05 14.06 7.63
C ALA A 40 10.01 15.51 7.11
N VAL A 41 10.88 16.39 7.63
CA VAL A 41 10.96 17.79 7.22
C VAL A 41 11.27 17.88 5.72
N PHE A 42 12.25 17.12 5.23
CA PHE A 42 12.54 17.04 3.80
C PHE A 42 11.30 16.63 2.99
N SER A 43 10.58 15.60 3.44
CA SER A 43 9.38 15.13 2.75
C SER A 43 8.26 16.18 2.71
N PHE A 44 8.08 16.98 3.76
CA PHE A 44 7.05 18.02 3.80
C PHE A 44 7.41 19.25 2.97
N VAL A 45 8.70 19.58 2.88
CA VAL A 45 9.18 20.72 2.10
C VAL A 45 9.12 20.44 0.60
N TYR A 46 9.50 19.23 0.17
CA TYR A 46 9.63 18.90 -1.25
C TYR A 46 8.49 18.02 -1.79
N GLY A 47 7.78 17.31 -0.91
CA GLY A 47 6.66 16.46 -1.26
C GLY A 47 5.39 17.25 -1.51
N ASN A 48 4.64 16.83 -2.52
CA ASN A 48 3.30 17.34 -2.77
C ASN A 48 2.34 16.17 -3.02
N PRO A 49 1.60 15.71 -1.99
CA PRO A 49 0.72 14.54 -2.10
C PRO A 49 -0.41 14.73 -3.11
N LEU A 50 -0.80 15.98 -3.39
CA LEU A 50 -1.87 16.30 -4.34
C LEU A 50 -1.48 15.93 -5.78
N ARG A 51 -0.18 15.83 -6.10
CA ARG A 51 0.30 15.37 -7.42
C ARG A 51 -0.10 13.93 -7.73
N ILE A 52 -0.23 13.07 -6.72
CA ILE A 52 -0.68 11.68 -6.90
C ILE A 52 -2.20 11.64 -7.11
N ILE A 53 -2.95 12.41 -6.33
CA ILE A 53 -4.42 12.38 -6.30
C ILE A 53 -5.02 13.07 -7.53
N ASN A 54 -4.52 14.25 -7.87
CA ASN A 54 -5.08 15.07 -8.95
C ASN A 54 -4.31 14.92 -10.27
N GLY A 55 -3.05 14.48 -10.20
CA GLY A 55 -2.13 14.55 -11.34
C GLY A 55 -1.62 15.97 -11.59
N TYR A 56 -0.63 16.07 -12.47
CA TYR A 56 0.03 17.31 -12.84
C TYR A 56 0.18 17.41 -14.37
N ASP A 57 0.25 18.64 -14.87
CA ASP A 57 0.46 18.96 -16.28
C ASP A 57 1.95 18.98 -16.65
N SER A 58 2.26 19.10 -17.95
CA SER A 58 3.65 19.14 -18.44
C SER A 58 4.44 20.38 -18.02
N PHE A 59 3.80 21.36 -17.37
CA PHE A 59 4.42 22.60 -16.89
C PHE A 59 4.62 22.61 -15.37
N GLY A 60 4.29 21.50 -14.70
CA GLY A 60 4.46 21.33 -13.26
C GLY A 60 3.28 21.84 -12.42
N ASN A 61 2.16 22.23 -13.03
CA ASN A 61 0.95 22.57 -12.28
C ASN A 61 0.19 21.31 -11.91
N THR A 62 -0.12 21.16 -10.62
CA THR A 62 -1.08 20.16 -10.15
C THR A 62 -2.48 20.60 -10.57
N CYS A 63 -3.33 19.69 -11.03
CA CYS A 63 -4.70 20.04 -11.43
C CYS A 63 -5.62 20.21 -10.20
N GLY A 64 -6.63 21.09 -10.28
CA GLY A 64 -7.61 21.27 -9.21
C GLY A 64 -7.12 21.99 -7.95
N VAL A 65 -6.00 22.73 -8.01
CA VAL A 65 -5.42 23.43 -6.83
C VAL A 65 -5.33 24.94 -7.05
N LYS A 66 -5.42 25.70 -5.95
CA LYS A 66 -5.45 27.17 -5.97
C LYS A 66 -4.09 27.79 -6.28
N SER A 67 -3.01 27.20 -5.77
CA SER A 67 -1.67 27.74 -5.87
C SER A 67 -0.72 26.63 -6.32
N ASN A 68 -0.04 26.85 -7.43
CA ASN A 68 1.05 26.01 -7.90
C ASN A 68 2.38 26.77 -7.74
N GLU A 69 3.47 26.03 -7.62
CA GLU A 69 4.81 26.61 -7.59
C GLU A 69 5.16 27.17 -8.97
N LYS A 70 5.71 28.39 -8.98
CA LYS A 70 6.20 29.02 -10.20
C LYS A 70 7.68 28.75 -10.36
N PHE A 71 8.04 28.15 -11.48
CA PHE A 71 9.42 27.87 -11.85
C PHE A 71 9.94 28.96 -12.79
N ALA A 72 11.12 29.52 -12.49
CA ALA A 72 11.68 30.67 -13.20
C ALA A 72 11.86 30.46 -14.73
N LYS A 73 12.04 29.21 -15.18
CA LYS A 73 12.22 28.86 -16.59
C LYS A 73 10.91 28.50 -17.33
N PHE A 74 9.77 28.49 -16.62
CA PHE A 74 8.49 28.00 -17.15
C PHE A 74 7.40 29.05 -16.99
N PRO A 75 7.08 29.85 -18.02
CA PRO A 75 6.07 30.91 -17.92
C PRO A 75 4.66 30.37 -17.67
N LEU A 76 4.42 29.10 -18.06
CA LEU A 76 3.15 28.40 -17.86
C LEU A 76 3.11 27.59 -16.54
N SER A 77 4.03 27.83 -15.61
CA SER A 77 3.97 27.26 -14.26
C SER A 77 3.35 28.25 -13.26
N GLY A 78 2.94 27.77 -12.09
CA GLY A 78 2.34 28.59 -11.05
C GLY A 78 0.91 29.05 -11.34
N MET A 79 0.19 28.37 -12.22
CA MET A 79 -1.20 28.71 -12.54
C MET A 79 -2.18 28.25 -11.46
N ASN A 80 -3.26 29.00 -11.29
CA ASN A 80 -4.43 28.53 -10.54
C ASN A 80 -5.23 27.56 -11.43
N THR A 81 -5.44 26.34 -10.96
CA THR A 81 -6.09 25.25 -11.70
C THR A 81 -7.34 24.73 -11.00
N VAL A 82 -7.92 25.48 -10.05
CA VAL A 82 -9.14 25.06 -9.31
C VAL A 82 -10.30 24.74 -10.26
N ASP A 83 -10.43 25.49 -11.35
CA ASP A 83 -11.45 25.30 -12.38
C ASP A 83 -11.12 24.15 -13.37
N LYS A 84 -9.93 23.54 -13.25
CA LYS A 84 -9.42 22.50 -14.17
C LYS A 84 -8.90 21.29 -13.38
N PRO A 85 -9.78 20.42 -12.87
CA PRO A 85 -9.37 19.33 -11.99
C PRO A 85 -8.87 18.08 -12.73
N TYR A 86 -8.99 17.99 -14.06
CA TYR A 86 -8.66 16.77 -14.80
C TYR A 86 -7.40 16.91 -15.66
N VAL A 87 -6.53 15.90 -15.66
CA VAL A 87 -5.40 15.79 -16.59
C VAL A 87 -5.86 15.21 -17.92
N PHE A 88 -5.53 15.90 -19.01
CA PHE A 88 -5.78 15.50 -20.38
C PHE A 88 -4.45 15.33 -21.13
N PHE A 89 -4.34 14.25 -21.92
CA PHE A 89 -3.19 13.92 -22.75
C PHE A 89 -3.48 14.36 -24.18
N LEU A 90 -2.59 15.15 -24.79
CA LEU A 90 -2.82 15.68 -26.14
C LEU A 90 -2.75 14.58 -27.21
N ASP A 91 -1.96 13.53 -26.98
CA ASP A 91 -1.91 12.34 -27.81
C ASP A 91 -1.80 11.09 -26.92
N ILE A 92 -2.63 10.11 -27.20
CA ILE A 92 -2.70 8.84 -26.47
C ILE A 92 -1.80 7.75 -27.08
N LYS A 93 -1.23 7.98 -28.27
CA LYS A 93 -0.30 7.04 -28.91
C LYS A 93 1.04 7.00 -28.19
N GLU A 94 1.50 8.13 -27.67
CA GLU A 94 2.83 8.30 -27.09
C GLU A 94 2.74 8.98 -25.71
N LEU A 95 2.22 8.23 -24.73
CA LEU A 95 1.85 8.75 -23.39
C LEU A 95 3.00 9.35 -22.57
N ARG A 96 4.24 8.94 -22.85
CA ARG A 96 5.43 9.40 -22.12
C ARG A 96 5.97 10.72 -22.63
N GLN A 97 5.80 11.00 -23.92
CA GLN A 97 6.35 12.20 -24.55
C GLN A 97 5.27 13.24 -24.86
N THR A 98 3.99 12.92 -24.64
CA THR A 98 2.87 13.82 -24.99
C THR A 98 2.77 14.96 -23.99
N LEU A 99 2.30 16.10 -24.48
CA LEU A 99 1.92 17.21 -23.62
C LEU A 99 0.67 16.84 -22.80
N LYS A 100 0.70 17.16 -21.52
CA LYS A 100 -0.41 16.99 -20.58
C LYS A 100 -0.84 18.36 -20.11
N ILE A 101 -2.15 18.58 -20.02
CA ILE A 101 -2.75 19.84 -19.54
C ILE A 101 -3.89 19.57 -18.57
N CYS A 102 -4.18 20.53 -17.70
CA CYS A 102 -5.37 20.52 -16.86
C CYS A 102 -6.58 21.05 -17.63
N VAL A 103 -7.70 20.34 -17.56
CA VAL A 103 -8.96 20.69 -18.23
C VAL A 103 -10.14 20.70 -17.25
N LYS A 104 -11.15 21.50 -17.58
CA LYS A 104 -12.37 21.70 -16.77
C LYS A 104 -13.27 20.45 -16.78
N GLU A 105 -13.44 19.85 -17.96
CA GLU A 105 -14.15 18.60 -18.14
C GLU A 105 -13.47 17.71 -19.17
N CYS A 106 -13.63 16.38 -19.03
CA CYS A 106 -13.18 15.43 -20.05
C CYS A 106 -14.14 15.43 -21.27
N PRO A 107 -13.65 15.13 -22.49
CA PRO A 107 -14.48 15.12 -23.70
C PRO A 107 -15.68 14.17 -23.59
N LYS A 108 -16.91 14.71 -23.66
CA LYS A 108 -18.13 13.90 -23.55
C LYS A 108 -18.54 13.25 -24.88
N GLN A 109 -18.00 13.75 -25.99
CA GLN A 109 -18.20 13.25 -27.34
C GLN A 109 -16.89 13.26 -28.12
N GLN A 110 -16.85 12.52 -29.23
CA GLN A 110 -15.67 12.47 -30.10
C GLN A 110 -15.60 13.73 -30.96
N ILE A 111 -14.41 14.33 -31.04
CA ILE A 111 -14.16 15.56 -31.81
C ILE A 111 -13.26 15.21 -32.99
N ASN A 112 -13.77 15.38 -34.22
CA ASN A 112 -13.16 14.86 -35.44
C ASN A 112 -12.49 15.93 -36.32
N SER A 113 -12.58 17.21 -35.98
CA SER A 113 -12.00 18.29 -36.78
C SER A 113 -11.58 19.46 -35.89
N SER A 114 -10.68 20.29 -36.42
CA SER A 114 -10.22 21.53 -35.79
C SER A 114 -11.37 22.50 -35.52
N MET A 115 -12.29 22.62 -36.48
CA MET A 115 -13.51 23.42 -36.33
C MET A 115 -14.44 22.85 -35.23
N ALA A 116 -14.60 21.53 -35.16
CA ALA A 116 -15.39 20.91 -34.10
C ALA A 116 -14.75 21.10 -32.72
N LEU A 117 -13.41 21.14 -32.64
CA LEU A 117 -12.69 21.45 -31.40
C LEU A 117 -12.93 22.90 -30.97
N TYR A 118 -12.92 23.83 -31.92
CA TYR A 118 -13.24 25.23 -31.68
C TYR A 118 -14.68 25.42 -31.17
N GLN A 119 -15.66 24.79 -31.83
CA GLN A 119 -17.06 24.83 -31.42
C GLN A 119 -17.25 24.24 -30.01
N TYR A 120 -16.59 23.12 -29.73
CA TYR A 120 -16.63 22.52 -28.40
C TYR A 120 -16.08 23.46 -27.31
N TYR A 121 -15.02 24.21 -27.63
CA TYR A 121 -14.49 25.23 -26.74
C TYR A 121 -15.50 26.35 -26.46
N GLU A 122 -16.16 26.90 -27.49
CA GLU A 122 -17.19 27.94 -27.30
C GLU A 122 -18.40 27.44 -26.51
N ASP A 123 -18.86 26.21 -26.78
CA ASP A 123 -20.06 25.66 -26.14
C ASP A 123 -19.84 25.28 -24.68
N ARG A 124 -18.66 24.78 -24.33
CA ARG A 124 -18.38 24.18 -23.01
C ARG A 124 -17.43 24.98 -22.15
N ASP A 125 -16.82 26.02 -22.70
CA ASP A 125 -15.79 26.81 -22.01
C ASP A 125 -14.67 25.90 -21.46
N THR A 126 -14.18 24.98 -22.29
CA THR A 126 -13.07 24.08 -21.94
C THR A 126 -12.04 24.02 -23.06
N LYS A 127 -10.78 24.24 -22.68
CA LYS A 127 -9.65 24.37 -23.62
C LYS A 127 -8.81 23.09 -23.59
N TYR A 128 -8.75 22.39 -24.73
CA TYR A 128 -7.93 21.17 -24.87
C TYR A 128 -6.56 21.41 -25.53
N CYS A 129 -6.27 22.65 -25.94
CA CYS A 129 -4.95 23.07 -26.39
C CYS A 129 -4.15 23.70 -25.23
N ARG A 130 -2.84 23.85 -25.44
CA ARG A 130 -1.90 24.52 -24.54
C ARG A 130 -2.43 25.89 -24.09
N TYR A 131 -2.13 26.26 -22.85
CA TYR A 131 -2.76 27.42 -22.21
C TYR A 131 -2.52 28.77 -22.91
N ASP A 132 -1.38 28.95 -23.57
CA ASP A 132 -1.00 30.14 -24.35
C ASP A 132 -1.53 30.11 -25.80
N PHE A 133 -2.10 29.01 -26.27
CA PHE A 133 -2.55 28.89 -27.65
C PHE A 133 -3.82 29.71 -27.90
N ASP A 134 -3.82 30.56 -28.92
CA ASP A 134 -5.03 31.29 -29.31
C ASP A 134 -5.98 30.36 -30.07
N MET A 135 -7.13 30.07 -29.46
CA MET A 135 -8.13 29.17 -30.02
C MET A 135 -8.76 29.73 -31.31
N SER A 136 -8.79 31.06 -31.48
CA SER A 136 -9.38 31.71 -32.67
C SER A 136 -8.67 31.32 -33.98
N LEU A 137 -7.41 30.90 -33.91
CA LEU A 137 -6.63 30.40 -35.05
C LEU A 137 -7.21 29.12 -35.65
N LEU A 138 -8.06 28.38 -34.92
CA LEU A 138 -8.75 27.21 -35.44
C LEU A 138 -9.95 27.56 -36.34
N LYS A 139 -10.42 28.81 -36.33
CA LYS A 139 -11.52 29.29 -37.20
C LYS A 139 -11.05 29.55 -38.64
N THR A 140 -9.79 29.90 -38.85
CA THR A 140 -9.25 30.28 -40.15
C THR A 140 -8.81 29.04 -40.96
N GLN A 141 -8.76 29.12 -42.30
CA GLN A 141 -8.39 28.01 -43.21
C GLN A 141 -6.98 27.40 -43.00
N GLN A 142 -6.23 27.80 -41.97
CA GLN A 142 -5.06 27.08 -41.42
C GLN A 142 -5.46 25.85 -40.57
N SER A 143 -6.73 25.44 -40.66
CA SER A 143 -7.42 24.35 -39.98
C SER A 143 -6.80 22.95 -40.14
N SER A 144 -5.76 22.81 -40.96
CA SER A 144 -5.10 21.56 -41.31
C SER A 144 -3.57 21.66 -41.32
N ASP A 145 -2.96 22.71 -40.77
CA ASP A 145 -1.50 22.73 -40.65
C ASP A 145 -1.10 21.61 -39.68
N PRO A 146 -0.39 20.56 -40.14
CA PRO A 146 -0.01 19.43 -39.29
C PRO A 146 0.83 19.87 -38.07
N LYS A 147 1.39 21.08 -38.08
CA LYS A 147 2.15 21.65 -36.95
C LYS A 147 1.29 21.88 -35.70
N TYR A 148 0.00 22.21 -35.82
CA TYR A 148 -0.85 22.49 -34.65
C TYR A 148 -1.33 21.22 -33.95
N PHE A 149 -1.64 20.19 -34.72
CA PHE A 149 -2.18 18.91 -34.26
C PHE A 149 -1.12 17.79 -34.24
N ALA A 150 0.16 18.16 -34.32
CA ALA A 150 1.25 17.22 -34.12
C ALA A 150 1.25 16.69 -32.68
N PHE A 151 1.92 15.57 -32.47
CA PHE A 151 2.13 14.97 -31.15
C PHE A 151 2.65 15.95 -30.07
N ALA A 152 3.57 16.83 -30.46
CA ALA A 152 4.15 17.89 -29.63
C ALA A 152 3.54 19.29 -29.91
N GLY A 153 2.54 19.34 -30.78
CA GLY A 153 1.85 20.56 -31.15
C GLY A 153 1.07 21.17 -29.97
N PRO A 154 0.69 22.45 -30.05
CA PRO A 154 -0.08 23.09 -29.00
C PRO A 154 -1.49 22.51 -28.86
N CYS A 155 -2.00 21.74 -29.82
CA CYS A 155 -3.34 21.14 -29.80
C CYS A 155 -3.28 19.61 -29.95
N PRO A 156 -4.31 18.88 -29.46
CA PRO A 156 -4.32 17.42 -29.44
C PRO A 156 -4.49 16.82 -30.84
N THR A 157 -3.90 15.65 -31.08
CA THR A 157 -4.11 14.93 -32.34
C THR A 157 -5.58 14.59 -32.54
N ILE A 158 -6.11 14.80 -33.74
CA ILE A 158 -7.50 14.50 -34.09
C ILE A 158 -7.58 13.04 -34.60
N PRO A 159 -8.61 12.25 -34.24
CA PRO A 159 -9.77 12.61 -33.43
C PRO A 159 -9.50 12.58 -31.92
N VAL A 160 -10.07 13.55 -31.19
CA VAL A 160 -10.11 13.50 -29.72
C VAL A 160 -11.24 12.57 -29.31
N TYR A 161 -10.91 11.47 -28.65
CA TYR A 161 -11.88 10.47 -28.24
C TYR A 161 -12.73 10.93 -27.04
N LYS A 162 -14.00 10.51 -27.05
CA LYS A 162 -14.85 10.57 -25.85
C LYS A 162 -14.11 9.91 -24.68
N SER A 163 -14.11 10.56 -23.52
CA SER A 163 -13.35 10.13 -22.36
C SER A 163 -14.17 10.19 -21.07
N LYS A 164 -13.81 9.38 -20.08
CA LYS A 164 -14.36 9.42 -18.72
C LYS A 164 -13.25 9.74 -17.71
N PRO A 165 -13.56 10.47 -16.63
CA PRO A 165 -12.58 10.73 -15.57
C PRO A 165 -12.33 9.45 -14.76
N VAL A 166 -11.06 9.08 -14.62
CA VAL A 166 -10.58 8.01 -13.73
C VAL A 166 -9.38 8.58 -12.96
N LEU A 167 -9.47 8.68 -11.63
CA LEU A 167 -8.44 9.30 -10.77
C LEU A 167 -7.96 10.67 -11.29
N HIS A 168 -8.91 11.57 -11.58
CA HIS A 168 -8.65 12.88 -12.16
C HIS A 168 -7.91 12.88 -13.52
N ARG A 169 -7.90 11.76 -14.25
CA ARG A 169 -7.29 11.66 -15.59
C ARG A 169 -8.37 11.33 -16.63
N CYS A 170 -8.35 11.98 -17.78
CA CYS A 170 -9.30 11.71 -18.86
C CYS A 170 -8.89 10.47 -19.65
N ILE A 171 -9.63 9.37 -19.48
CA ILE A 171 -9.36 8.09 -20.17
C ILE A 171 -10.35 7.89 -21.32
N PRO A 172 -9.89 7.65 -22.57
CA PRO A 172 -10.77 7.36 -23.68
C PRO A 172 -11.73 6.20 -23.40
N SER A 173 -13.01 6.39 -23.71
CA SER A 173 -14.10 5.47 -23.44
C SER A 173 -15.12 5.52 -24.58
N GLY A 174 -15.43 4.35 -25.15
CA GLY A 174 -16.41 4.20 -26.22
C GLY A 174 -15.98 3.20 -27.28
N LYS A 175 -16.87 2.89 -28.23
CA LYS A 175 -16.62 1.89 -29.30
C LYS A 175 -15.48 2.27 -30.23
N ASN A 176 -15.22 3.57 -30.40
CA ASN A 176 -14.20 4.10 -31.31
C ASN A 176 -12.85 4.33 -30.62
N ALA A 177 -12.75 4.15 -29.30
CA ALA A 177 -11.51 4.35 -28.56
C ALA A 177 -10.52 3.22 -28.90
N PRO A 178 -9.24 3.54 -29.18
CA PRO A 178 -8.31 2.54 -29.64
C PRO A 178 -7.82 1.69 -28.46
N LEU A 179 -8.21 0.41 -28.46
CA LEU A 179 -8.16 -0.46 -27.29
C LEU A 179 -6.75 -0.70 -26.76
N HIS A 180 -5.76 -0.79 -27.66
CA HIS A 180 -4.36 -1.02 -27.28
C HIS A 180 -3.79 0.16 -26.49
N GLN A 181 -3.95 1.40 -27.00
CA GLN A 181 -3.48 2.62 -26.35
C GLN A 181 -4.22 2.85 -25.02
N VAL A 182 -5.51 2.55 -24.97
CA VAL A 182 -6.27 2.60 -23.72
C VAL A 182 -5.69 1.61 -22.70
N LYS A 183 -5.37 0.38 -23.13
CA LYS A 183 -4.70 -0.62 -22.28
C LYS A 183 -3.32 -0.14 -21.83
N ASP A 184 -2.53 0.48 -22.70
CA ASP A 184 -1.22 1.05 -22.35
C ASP A 184 -1.36 2.21 -21.37
N MET A 185 -2.42 3.00 -21.48
CA MET A 185 -2.72 4.09 -20.56
C MET A 185 -3.15 3.58 -19.19
N TYR A 186 -3.99 2.55 -19.16
CA TYR A 186 -4.25 1.79 -17.93
C TYR A 186 -2.98 1.14 -17.40
N ALA A 187 -2.11 0.59 -18.25
CA ALA A 187 -0.84 -0.01 -17.84
C ALA A 187 0.17 1.04 -17.32
N LEU A 188 0.16 2.27 -17.83
CA LEU A 188 0.98 3.36 -17.33
C LEU A 188 0.48 3.84 -15.96
N ILE A 189 -0.84 4.01 -15.81
CA ILE A 189 -1.47 4.27 -14.51
C ILE A 189 -1.20 3.09 -13.55
N ASN A 190 -1.20 1.86 -14.06
CA ASN A 190 -0.94 0.64 -13.30
C ASN A 190 0.56 0.32 -13.15
N SER A 191 1.48 1.02 -13.82
CA SER A 191 2.93 0.82 -13.66
C SER A 191 3.43 1.42 -12.34
N TRP A 192 2.61 2.30 -11.74
CA TRP A 192 2.67 2.71 -10.34
C TRP A 192 1.72 1.86 -9.47
N GLY A 193 1.46 0.63 -9.92
CA GLY A 193 0.25 -0.14 -9.63
C GLY A 193 0.04 -0.48 -8.18
N ALA A 194 1.10 -0.81 -7.43
CA ALA A 194 0.96 -1.13 -6.02
C ALA A 194 0.43 0.07 -5.22
N ALA A 195 0.98 1.27 -5.45
CA ALA A 195 0.58 2.45 -4.72
C ALA A 195 -0.80 2.97 -5.17
N GLN A 196 -1.03 3.09 -6.48
CA GLN A 196 -2.27 3.69 -6.99
C GLN A 196 -3.50 2.79 -6.81
N GLN A 197 -3.33 1.46 -6.93
CA GLN A 197 -4.41 0.51 -6.63
C GLN A 197 -4.74 0.57 -5.13
N VAL A 198 -3.73 0.56 -4.26
CA VAL A 198 -3.93 0.73 -2.82
C VAL A 198 -4.60 2.06 -2.49
N PHE A 199 -4.22 3.19 -3.10
CA PHE A 199 -4.85 4.49 -2.81
C PHE A 199 -6.27 4.62 -3.36
N SER A 200 -6.55 4.12 -4.57
CA SER A 200 -7.89 4.12 -5.16
C SER A 200 -8.82 3.22 -4.34
N ASP A 201 -8.34 2.05 -3.95
CA ASP A 201 -9.08 1.11 -3.13
C ASP A 201 -9.26 1.68 -1.72
N LEU A 202 -8.23 2.28 -1.10
CA LEU A 202 -8.31 2.93 0.21
C LEU A 202 -9.26 4.13 0.20
N TYR A 203 -9.25 4.97 -0.83
CA TYR A 203 -10.16 6.12 -0.95
C TYR A 203 -11.62 5.67 -1.10
N LYS A 204 -11.87 4.57 -1.81
CA LYS A 204 -13.22 4.02 -1.91
C LYS A 204 -13.65 3.28 -0.64
N THR A 205 -12.71 2.65 0.05
CA THR A 205 -12.99 1.73 1.18
C THR A 205 -12.74 2.33 2.56
N TRP A 206 -12.23 3.56 2.70
CA TRP A 206 -11.93 4.14 4.02
C TRP A 206 -13.10 4.09 5.01
N PRO A 207 -14.39 4.32 4.62
CA PRO A 207 -15.49 4.20 5.57
C PRO A 207 -15.70 2.74 6.00
N THR A 208 -15.53 1.81 5.06
CA THR A 208 -15.60 0.36 5.30
C THR A 208 -14.45 -0.10 6.19
N VAL A 209 -13.23 0.42 6.00
CA VAL A 209 -12.06 0.10 6.83
C VAL A 209 -12.32 0.56 8.27
N VAL A 210 -12.76 1.80 8.47
CA VAL A 210 -13.11 2.32 9.80
C VAL A 210 -14.23 1.49 10.44
N LEU A 211 -15.26 1.11 9.66
CA LEU A 211 -16.33 0.24 10.14
C LEU A 211 -15.80 -1.14 10.57
N VAL A 212 -14.95 -1.78 9.75
CA VAL A 212 -14.38 -3.09 10.05
C VAL A 212 -13.43 -3.03 11.26
N CYS A 213 -12.60 -1.98 11.37
CA CYS A 213 -11.77 -1.75 12.56
C CYS A 213 -12.63 -1.53 13.81
N GLY A 214 -13.70 -0.74 13.72
CA GLY A 214 -14.65 -0.52 14.81
C GLY A 214 -15.36 -1.82 15.23
N LEU A 215 -15.87 -2.59 14.26
CA LEU A 215 -16.45 -3.91 14.50
C LEU A 215 -15.42 -4.87 15.10
N SER A 216 -14.16 -4.84 14.64
CA SER A 216 -13.08 -5.66 15.19
C SER A 216 -12.74 -5.30 16.63
N LEU A 217 -12.76 -4.02 17.01
CA LEU A 217 -12.60 -3.58 18.40
C LEU A 217 -13.76 -4.07 19.27
N ILE A 218 -15.00 -3.95 18.78
CA ILE A 218 -16.19 -4.46 19.46
C ILE A 218 -16.08 -5.98 19.63
N PHE A 219 -15.74 -6.72 18.57
CA PHE A 219 -15.50 -8.16 18.64
C PHE A 219 -14.35 -8.52 19.57
N SER A 220 -13.28 -7.72 19.64
CA SER A 220 -12.18 -7.94 20.57
C SER A 220 -12.62 -7.76 22.02
N ILE A 221 -13.38 -6.71 22.33
CA ILE A 221 -13.94 -6.50 23.68
C ILE A 221 -14.94 -7.61 24.02
N ILE A 222 -15.83 -7.96 23.10
CA ILE A 222 -16.77 -9.09 23.25
C ILE A 222 -15.99 -10.39 23.45
N LEU A 223 -14.93 -10.66 22.69
CA LEU A 223 -14.10 -11.86 22.84
C LEU A 223 -13.38 -11.86 24.18
N ILE A 224 -12.82 -10.75 24.66
CA ILE A 224 -12.19 -10.67 25.98
C ILE A 224 -13.23 -10.95 27.08
N THR A 225 -14.42 -10.39 26.94
CA THR A 225 -15.53 -10.59 27.89
C THR A 225 -16.06 -12.02 27.84
N MET A 226 -16.22 -12.56 26.63
CA MET A 226 -16.71 -13.91 26.37
C MET A 226 -15.66 -14.97 26.73
N LEU A 227 -14.36 -14.69 26.60
CA LEU A 227 -13.27 -15.59 27.00
C LEU A 227 -13.33 -15.92 28.49
N HIS A 228 -13.93 -15.04 29.31
CA HIS A 228 -14.21 -15.31 30.71
C HIS A 228 -15.24 -16.45 30.90
N TRP A 229 -16.29 -16.51 30.07
CA TRP A 229 -17.32 -17.57 30.14
C TRP A 229 -16.98 -18.79 29.27
N LEU A 230 -16.19 -18.56 28.23
CA LEU A 230 -15.85 -19.55 27.22
C LEU A 230 -14.53 -20.27 27.48
N THR A 231 -13.62 -19.80 28.34
CA THR A 231 -12.35 -20.53 28.59
C THR A 231 -12.59 -21.95 29.11
N SER A 232 -13.59 -22.13 29.97
CA SER A 232 -14.00 -23.45 30.45
C SER A 232 -14.66 -24.28 29.33
N ILE A 233 -15.57 -23.69 28.55
CA ILE A 233 -16.32 -24.38 27.49
C ILE A 233 -15.44 -24.70 26.26
N ILE A 234 -14.68 -23.73 25.76
CA ILE A 234 -13.77 -23.82 24.62
C ILE A 234 -12.67 -24.85 24.90
N SER A 235 -12.09 -24.85 26.10
CA SER A 235 -11.05 -25.84 26.42
C SER A 235 -11.60 -27.27 26.40
N TRP A 236 -12.81 -27.48 26.92
CA TRP A 236 -13.52 -28.77 26.81
C TRP A 236 -13.85 -29.15 25.36
N LEU A 237 -14.34 -28.20 24.55
CA LEU A 237 -14.65 -28.42 23.14
C LEU A 237 -13.38 -28.82 22.36
N ILE A 238 -12.28 -28.10 22.54
CA ILE A 238 -10.99 -28.40 21.90
C ILE A 238 -10.46 -29.76 22.36
N CYS A 239 -10.51 -30.07 23.66
CA CYS A 239 -10.08 -31.38 24.17
C CYS A 239 -10.93 -32.54 23.60
N ILE A 240 -12.25 -32.38 23.52
CA ILE A 240 -13.14 -33.37 22.91
C ILE A 240 -12.84 -33.52 21.42
N PHE A 241 -12.69 -32.42 20.68
CA PHE A 241 -12.42 -32.44 19.26
C PHE A 241 -11.10 -33.15 18.94
N VAL A 242 -10.01 -32.80 19.64
CA VAL A 242 -8.69 -33.44 19.48
C VAL A 242 -8.75 -34.92 19.84
N ALA A 243 -9.47 -35.29 20.91
CA ALA A 243 -9.67 -36.69 21.28
C ALA A 243 -10.41 -37.48 20.18
N VAL A 244 -11.55 -36.97 19.69
CA VAL A 244 -12.34 -37.61 18.63
C VAL A 244 -11.55 -37.73 17.33
N ALA A 245 -10.85 -36.66 16.91
CA ALA A 245 -10.02 -36.67 15.70
C ALA A 245 -8.87 -37.69 15.81
N SER A 246 -8.19 -37.76 16.95
CA SER A 246 -7.08 -38.71 17.15
C SER A 246 -7.54 -40.17 17.17
N ILE A 247 -8.69 -40.46 17.79
CA ILE A 247 -9.32 -41.79 17.79
C ILE A 247 -9.79 -42.14 16.37
N GLY A 248 -10.41 -41.20 15.66
CA GLY A 248 -10.89 -41.38 14.29
C GLY A 248 -9.76 -41.69 13.30
N ILE A 249 -8.67 -40.91 13.33
CA ILE A 249 -7.49 -41.14 12.48
C ILE A 249 -6.88 -42.52 12.77
N THR A 250 -6.74 -42.88 14.04
CA THR A 250 -6.20 -44.19 14.45
C THR A 250 -7.11 -45.34 13.98
N GLY A 251 -8.43 -45.18 14.10
CA GLY A 251 -9.41 -46.16 13.62
C GLY A 251 -9.39 -46.34 12.10
N VAL A 252 -9.27 -45.25 11.34
CA VAL A 252 -9.14 -45.30 9.87
C VAL A 252 -7.85 -46.02 9.47
N LEU A 253 -6.73 -45.77 10.15
CA LEU A 253 -5.47 -46.46 9.87
C LEU A 253 -5.56 -47.97 10.14
N TRP A 254 -6.16 -48.40 11.25
CA TRP A 254 -6.39 -49.83 11.52
C TRP A 254 -7.36 -50.49 10.55
N TRP A 255 -8.45 -49.79 10.18
CA TRP A 255 -9.38 -50.24 9.16
C TRP A 255 -8.69 -50.41 7.80
N SER A 256 -7.83 -49.46 7.44
CA SER A 256 -7.05 -49.51 6.20
C SER A 256 -6.04 -50.67 6.20
N TYR A 257 -5.37 -50.97 7.32
CA TYR A 257 -4.51 -52.14 7.47
C TYR A 257 -5.30 -53.45 7.35
N TYR A 258 -6.44 -53.54 8.04
CA TYR A 258 -7.31 -54.72 7.98
C TYR A 258 -7.77 -55.00 6.55
N LYS A 259 -8.25 -53.96 5.84
CA LYS A 259 -8.64 -54.06 4.43
C LYS A 259 -7.45 -54.49 3.56
N ALA A 260 -6.29 -53.85 3.70
CA ALA A 260 -5.08 -54.19 2.94
C ALA A 260 -4.62 -55.64 3.16
N LYS A 261 -4.83 -56.19 4.36
CA LYS A 261 -4.50 -57.60 4.70
C LYS A 261 -5.53 -58.62 4.22
N HIS A 262 -6.79 -58.23 4.03
CA HIS A 262 -7.89 -59.14 3.66
C HIS A 262 -8.43 -58.96 2.23
N SER A 263 -8.08 -57.89 1.52
CA SER A 263 -8.49 -57.70 0.12
C SER A 263 -7.51 -58.39 -0.83
N MET A 264 -7.88 -59.56 -1.34
CA MET A 264 -7.38 -60.08 -2.61
C MET A 264 -8.28 -59.49 -3.72
N GLU A 265 -7.68 -58.70 -4.63
CA GLU A 265 -8.26 -58.09 -5.86
C GLU A 265 -8.89 -56.67 -5.83
N THR A 266 -8.22 -55.81 -6.64
CA THR A 266 -8.73 -54.82 -7.62
C THR A 266 -9.33 -53.48 -7.16
N ASP A 267 -8.60 -52.37 -7.42
CA ASP A 267 -9.03 -51.30 -8.35
C ASP A 267 -7.84 -50.41 -8.79
N ALA A 268 -7.70 -50.14 -10.09
CA ALA A 268 -6.45 -49.66 -10.72
C ALA A 268 -6.34 -48.14 -10.91
N LYS A 269 -7.32 -47.34 -10.46
CA LYS A 269 -7.39 -45.91 -10.78
C LYS A 269 -6.93 -44.94 -9.69
N LEU A 270 -6.76 -45.39 -8.45
CA LEU A 270 -6.24 -44.58 -7.34
C LEU A 270 -4.74 -44.82 -7.09
N SER A 271 -4.06 -45.54 -8.00
CA SER A 271 -2.79 -46.20 -7.74
C SER A 271 -1.59 -45.27 -7.49
N TYR A 272 -1.55 -44.07 -8.08
CA TYR A 272 -0.32 -43.24 -8.03
C TYR A 272 -0.02 -42.60 -6.66
N LEU A 273 -1.03 -42.36 -5.82
CA LEU A 273 -0.83 -41.93 -4.42
C LEU A 273 -0.80 -43.12 -3.46
N GLU A 274 -1.43 -44.23 -3.85
CA GLU A 274 -1.56 -45.44 -3.06
C GLU A 274 -0.26 -46.25 -3.03
N GLU A 275 0.55 -46.19 -4.09
CA GLU A 275 1.77 -46.99 -4.24
C GLU A 275 2.94 -46.52 -3.35
N LEU A 276 2.95 -45.24 -2.95
CA LEU A 276 3.90 -44.72 -1.93
C LEU A 276 3.54 -45.15 -0.50
N VAL A 277 2.28 -45.51 -0.25
CA VAL A 277 1.77 -45.89 1.08
C VAL A 277 1.56 -47.40 1.21
N ARG A 278 1.46 -48.15 0.11
CA ARG A 278 1.16 -49.60 0.06
C ARG A 278 2.36 -50.51 0.32
N ASN A 279 3.30 -50.09 1.17
CA ASN A 279 4.13 -51.06 1.84
C ASN A 279 3.32 -51.53 3.06
N GLU A 280 2.86 -52.79 3.05
CA GLU A 280 2.09 -53.39 4.15
C GLU A 280 2.77 -53.16 5.50
N SER A 281 4.11 -53.27 5.52
CA SER A 281 4.93 -53.00 6.70
C SER A 281 4.94 -51.51 7.09
N THR A 282 4.85 -50.57 6.14
CA THR A 282 4.75 -49.13 6.42
C THR A 282 3.39 -48.75 7.02
N ILE A 283 2.27 -49.27 6.50
CA ILE A 283 0.93 -48.99 7.07
C ILE A 283 0.81 -49.56 8.48
N TYR A 284 1.34 -50.77 8.69
CA TYR A 284 1.38 -51.40 10.01
C TYR A 284 2.22 -50.60 11.02
N VAL A 285 3.42 -50.16 10.63
CA VAL A 285 4.28 -49.32 11.47
C VAL A 285 3.62 -47.97 11.77
N LEU A 286 2.99 -47.33 10.78
CA LEU A 286 2.26 -46.08 10.98
C LEU A 286 1.04 -46.25 11.91
N ALA A 287 0.32 -47.37 11.81
CA ALA A 287 -0.80 -47.65 12.70
C ALA A 287 -0.34 -47.83 14.15
N ILE A 288 0.77 -48.54 14.39
CA ILE A 288 1.38 -48.66 15.73
C ILE A 288 1.82 -47.28 16.24
N LEU A 289 2.56 -46.52 15.44
CA LEU A 289 3.01 -45.18 15.82
C LEU A 289 1.83 -44.24 16.15
N ALA A 290 0.78 -44.26 15.33
CA ALA A 290 -0.44 -43.49 15.56
C ALA A 290 -1.14 -43.90 16.87
N THR A 291 -1.19 -45.20 17.20
CA THR A 291 -1.73 -45.65 18.50
C THR A 291 -0.91 -45.16 19.68
N CYS A 292 0.42 -45.20 19.61
CA CYS A 292 1.28 -44.67 20.66
C CYS A 292 1.05 -43.16 20.86
N ILE A 293 0.99 -42.40 19.77
CA ILE A 293 0.73 -40.95 19.81
C ILE A 293 -0.67 -40.65 20.36
N MET A 294 -1.70 -41.39 19.92
CA MET A 294 -3.06 -41.25 20.42
C MET A 294 -3.13 -41.51 21.94
N ILE A 295 -2.48 -42.57 22.44
CA ILE A 295 -2.41 -42.85 23.88
C ILE A 295 -1.71 -41.72 24.63
N ILE A 296 -0.55 -41.25 24.15
CA ILE A 296 0.19 -40.14 24.77
C ILE A 296 -0.65 -38.87 24.80
N LEU A 297 -1.31 -38.51 23.69
CA LEU A 297 -2.17 -37.33 23.61
C LEU A 297 -3.37 -37.43 24.55
N LEU A 298 -4.03 -38.59 24.63
CA LEU A 298 -5.14 -38.79 25.57
C LEU A 298 -4.69 -38.72 27.03
N VAL A 299 -3.51 -39.26 27.36
CA VAL A 299 -2.93 -39.15 28.70
C VAL A 299 -2.61 -37.70 29.05
N ILE A 300 -2.01 -36.93 28.11
CA ILE A 300 -1.75 -35.50 28.30
C ILE A 300 -3.06 -34.74 28.51
N ILE A 301 -4.08 -34.97 27.66
CA ILE A 301 -5.41 -34.34 27.80
C ILE A 301 -6.04 -34.71 29.16
N TYR A 302 -5.91 -35.96 29.59
CA TYR A 302 -6.42 -36.43 30.88
C TYR A 302 -5.79 -35.69 32.06
N TYR A 303 -4.47 -35.47 32.05
CA TYR A 303 -3.79 -34.72 33.11
C TYR A 303 -4.02 -33.20 33.01
N LEU A 304 -4.14 -32.65 31.81
CA LEU A 304 -4.38 -31.22 31.61
C LEU A 304 -5.81 -30.81 31.99
N ARG A 305 -6.80 -31.71 31.95
CA ARG A 305 -8.21 -31.40 32.25
C ARG A 305 -8.42 -30.72 33.61
N GLU A 306 -7.67 -31.15 34.62
CA GLU A 306 -7.78 -30.62 35.99
C GLU A 306 -7.11 -29.25 36.11
N LYS A 307 -6.06 -29.01 35.32
CA LYS A 307 -5.34 -27.73 35.26
C LYS A 307 -6.10 -26.66 34.46
N LEU A 308 -6.95 -27.05 33.52
CA LEU A 308 -7.77 -26.11 32.73
C LEU A 308 -8.76 -25.33 33.60
N SER A 309 -9.36 -25.96 34.61
CA SER A 309 -10.22 -25.27 35.58
C SER A 309 -9.42 -24.26 36.43
N GLY A 310 -8.18 -24.60 36.79
CA GLY A 310 -7.29 -23.68 37.51
C GLY A 310 -6.86 -22.47 36.67
N LEU A 311 -6.60 -22.67 35.37
CA LEU A 311 -6.29 -21.59 34.44
C LEU A 311 -7.49 -20.65 34.23
N ALA A 312 -8.70 -21.20 34.15
CA ALA A 312 -9.94 -20.40 34.08
C ALA A 312 -10.11 -19.54 35.34
N ALA A 313 -9.89 -20.10 36.54
CA ALA A 313 -9.92 -19.35 37.78
C ALA A 313 -8.85 -18.24 37.83
N LEU A 314 -7.63 -18.51 37.32
CA LEU A 314 -6.58 -17.50 37.21
C LEU A 314 -7.00 -16.32 36.32
N PHE A 315 -7.63 -16.59 35.17
CA PHE A 315 -8.16 -15.55 34.29
C PHE A 315 -9.37 -14.83 34.88
N GLU A 316 -10.20 -15.52 35.67
CA GLU A 316 -11.31 -14.91 36.38
C GLU A 316 -10.82 -13.88 37.40
N GLU A 317 -9.84 -14.26 38.22
CA GLU A 317 -9.23 -13.37 39.21
C GLU A 317 -8.43 -12.24 38.54
N ALA A 318 -7.73 -12.50 37.43
CA ALA A 318 -7.11 -11.46 36.62
C ALA A 318 -8.15 -10.47 36.06
N GLY A 319 -9.33 -10.97 35.64
CA GLY A 319 -10.45 -10.16 35.17
C GLY A 319 -11.05 -9.26 36.25
N LYS A 320 -11.30 -9.81 37.45
CA LYS A 320 -11.76 -9.03 38.62
C LYS A 320 -10.74 -7.97 39.01
N CYS A 321 -9.47 -8.32 39.03
CA CYS A 321 -8.37 -7.40 39.31
C CYS A 321 -8.32 -6.23 38.30
N MET A 322 -8.53 -6.50 37.00
CA MET A 322 -8.60 -5.44 35.97
C MET A 322 -9.79 -4.47 36.14
N ILE A 323 -10.90 -4.93 36.74
CA ILE A 323 -12.08 -4.09 37.01
C ILE A 323 -11.88 -3.25 38.29
N GLU A 324 -11.28 -3.84 39.33
CA GLU A 324 -11.01 -3.13 40.60
C GLU A 324 -9.86 -2.12 40.49
N LEU A 325 -8.93 -2.34 39.57
CA LEU A 325 -7.79 -1.46 39.30
C LEU A 325 -7.91 -0.86 37.88
N PRO A 326 -8.80 0.13 37.65
CA PRO A 326 -8.99 0.72 36.32
C PRO A 326 -7.72 1.37 35.76
N GLY A 327 -6.72 1.66 36.61
CA GLY A 327 -5.40 2.13 36.20
C GLY A 327 -4.64 1.15 35.29
N LEU A 328 -4.92 -0.16 35.38
CA LEU A 328 -4.28 -1.18 34.54
C LEU A 328 -4.68 -1.08 33.05
N ALA A 329 -5.87 -0.53 32.76
CA ALA A 329 -6.36 -0.33 31.39
C ALA A 329 -5.76 0.91 30.72
N GLY A 330 -5.17 1.82 31.50
CA GLY A 330 -4.57 3.07 31.02
C GLY A 330 -3.39 2.86 30.06
N PRO A 331 -2.34 2.11 30.44
CA PRO A 331 -1.17 1.91 29.59
C PRO A 331 -1.47 1.25 28.23
N PRO A 332 -2.31 0.19 28.13
CA PRO A 332 -2.73 -0.36 26.83
C PRO A 332 -3.49 0.64 25.95
N LEU A 333 -4.36 1.47 26.54
CA LEU A 333 -5.08 2.51 25.80
C LEU A 333 -4.14 3.59 25.30
N LEU A 334 -3.21 4.05 26.14
CA LEU A 334 -2.21 5.05 25.78
C LEU A 334 -1.31 4.54 24.65
N ALA A 335 -0.87 3.28 24.72
CA ALA A 335 -0.11 2.63 23.66
C ALA A 335 -0.90 2.55 22.35
N CYS A 336 -2.20 2.23 22.40
CA CYS A 336 -3.08 2.22 21.23
C CYS A 336 -3.20 3.61 20.58
N ILE A 337 -3.41 4.66 21.38
CA ILE A 337 -3.48 6.05 20.91
C ILE A 337 -2.13 6.48 20.32
N ALA A 338 -1.02 6.20 21.00
CA ALA A 338 0.32 6.53 20.52
C ALA A 338 0.64 5.81 19.21
N LEU A 339 0.27 4.53 19.08
CA LEU A 339 0.44 3.75 17.86
C LEU A 339 -0.40 4.33 16.71
N ALA A 340 -1.66 4.70 16.96
CA ALA A 340 -2.51 5.31 15.95
C ALA A 340 -1.96 6.67 15.47
N LEU A 341 -1.51 7.53 16.38
CA LEU A 341 -0.88 8.81 16.05
C LEU A 341 0.43 8.62 15.28
N PHE A 342 1.26 7.66 15.72
CA PHE A 342 2.51 7.36 15.02
C PHE A 342 2.25 6.81 13.61
N LEU A 343 1.33 5.86 13.45
CA LEU A 343 1.00 5.28 12.14
C LEU A 343 0.41 6.31 11.19
N THR A 344 -0.48 7.19 11.67
CA THR A 344 -1.02 8.28 10.85
C THR A 344 0.07 9.25 10.40
N PHE A 345 0.95 9.68 11.32
CA PHE A 345 2.11 10.51 10.99
C PHE A 345 3.04 9.81 9.99
N TRP A 346 3.35 8.53 10.21
CA TRP A 346 4.22 7.74 9.36
C TRP A 346 3.67 7.62 7.94
N VAL A 347 2.37 7.31 7.78
CA VAL A 347 1.71 7.24 6.46
C VAL A 347 1.81 8.57 5.73
N VAL A 348 1.53 9.68 6.41
CA VAL A 348 1.61 11.02 5.81
C VAL A 348 3.03 11.30 5.30
N VAL A 349 4.07 11.00 6.09
CA VAL A 349 5.46 11.21 5.67
C VAL A 349 5.81 10.31 4.48
N ILE A 350 5.40 9.04 4.46
CA ILE A 350 5.67 8.13 3.33
C ILE A 350 5.03 8.67 2.03
N VAL A 351 3.80 9.17 2.10
CA VAL A 351 3.13 9.75 0.92
C VAL A 351 3.87 11.00 0.45
N CYS A 352 4.29 11.88 1.37
CA CYS A 352 5.06 13.08 1.03
C CYS A 352 6.44 12.71 0.46
N LEU A 353 7.10 11.71 1.03
CA LEU A 353 8.41 11.22 0.58
C LEU A 353 8.32 10.62 -0.82
N ALA A 354 7.30 9.81 -1.10
CA ALA A 354 7.04 9.25 -2.43
C ALA A 354 6.76 10.32 -3.50
N THR A 355 6.39 11.54 -3.10
CA THR A 355 6.15 12.68 -4.00
C THR A 355 7.27 13.72 -4.00
N SER A 356 8.32 13.53 -3.20
CA SER A 356 9.42 14.48 -3.00
C SER A 356 10.48 14.49 -4.12
N ASN A 357 10.11 14.02 -5.31
CA ASN A 357 10.94 14.13 -6.49
C ASN A 357 11.18 15.60 -6.83
N TYR A 358 12.41 15.97 -7.15
CA TYR A 358 12.73 17.29 -7.67
C TYR A 358 12.21 17.43 -9.10
N PRO A 359 11.73 18.63 -9.51
CA PRO A 359 11.38 18.87 -10.89
C PRO A 359 12.66 18.80 -11.74
N ASN A 360 12.76 17.76 -12.57
CA ASN A 360 13.76 17.62 -13.60
C ASN A 360 13.15 18.02 -14.94
N VAL A 361 14.01 18.33 -15.91
CA VAL A 361 13.59 18.82 -17.23
C VAL A 361 13.89 17.78 -18.30
N ARG A 362 12.91 17.49 -19.14
CA ARG A 362 13.14 16.77 -20.40
C ARG A 362 12.84 17.70 -21.57
N PRO A 363 13.75 17.83 -22.56
CA PRO A 363 13.45 18.61 -23.75
C PRO A 363 12.46 17.84 -24.65
N LEU A 364 11.37 18.49 -25.07
CA LEU A 364 10.60 18.11 -26.25
C LEU A 364 11.43 18.47 -27.48
N LEU A 365 11.96 17.44 -28.14
CA LEU A 365 12.70 17.60 -29.39
C LEU A 365 11.74 18.08 -30.50
N PRO A 366 12.07 19.14 -31.25
CA PRO A 366 11.29 19.59 -32.40
C PRO A 366 11.29 18.53 -33.52
N PHE A 367 10.14 18.43 -34.20
CA PHE A 367 9.79 17.44 -35.24
C PHE A 367 10.84 17.26 -36.35
N THR A 368 11.67 18.27 -36.62
CA THR A 368 12.71 18.20 -37.64
C THR A 368 13.81 17.18 -37.33
N GLN A 369 14.08 16.89 -36.05
CA GLN A 369 15.15 15.96 -35.64
C GLN A 369 14.70 14.49 -35.59
N LEU A 370 13.39 14.21 -35.44
CA LEU A 370 12.85 12.84 -35.38
C LEU A 370 12.73 12.18 -36.76
N LYS A 371 12.78 12.96 -37.84
CA LYS A 371 12.68 12.42 -39.21
C LYS A 371 14.03 11.99 -39.78
N GLU A 372 15.15 12.38 -39.17
CA GLU A 372 16.46 12.25 -39.82
C GLU A 372 17.35 11.10 -39.35
N ASN A 373 17.11 10.43 -38.21
CA ASN A 373 17.88 9.21 -37.85
C ASN A 373 17.12 8.27 -36.88
N PRO A 374 16.55 7.16 -37.35
CA PRO A 374 15.88 6.15 -36.49
C PRO A 374 16.85 5.22 -35.75
N ALA A 375 18.17 5.42 -35.84
CA ALA A 375 19.16 4.53 -35.27
C ALA A 375 20.16 5.31 -34.43
N ASN A 376 20.33 4.89 -33.18
CA ASN A 376 21.32 5.33 -32.17
C ASN A 376 20.80 6.29 -31.09
N THR A 377 19.77 5.87 -30.35
CA THR A 377 19.38 6.50 -29.08
C THR A 377 20.29 6.04 -27.94
N SER A 378 21.52 6.55 -27.90
CA SER A 378 22.35 6.49 -26.68
C SER A 378 23.43 7.57 -26.67
N VAL A 379 23.08 8.85 -26.86
CA VAL A 379 23.98 9.96 -26.53
C VAL A 379 23.18 11.13 -25.97
N THR A 380 23.40 11.45 -24.70
CA THR A 380 23.06 12.74 -24.09
C THR A 380 23.88 13.84 -24.76
N PRO A 381 23.29 14.90 -25.34
CA PRO A 381 24.08 16.00 -25.88
C PRO A 381 24.58 16.89 -24.73
N LYS A 382 25.88 17.18 -24.70
CA LYS A 382 26.46 18.27 -23.89
C LYS A 382 26.07 19.63 -24.49
N PRO A 383 25.88 20.68 -23.68
CA PRO A 383 25.49 22.00 -24.17
C PRO A 383 26.72 22.75 -24.71
N GLY A 384 26.81 22.85 -26.02
CA GLY A 384 27.84 23.61 -26.74
C GLY A 384 27.89 23.11 -28.17
N ASP A 385 27.77 24.03 -29.13
CA ASP A 385 27.84 23.84 -30.58
C ASP A 385 26.51 23.60 -31.29
N LEU A 386 25.77 24.70 -31.54
CA LEU A 386 24.97 24.86 -32.76
C LEU A 386 24.97 26.35 -33.18
N PRO A 387 25.11 26.67 -34.48
CA PRO A 387 25.26 28.04 -34.95
C PRO A 387 23.93 28.81 -34.90
N ALA A 388 24.03 30.11 -34.62
CA ALA A 388 22.92 31.04 -34.64
C ALA A 388 22.44 31.28 -36.09
N ASP A 389 21.27 30.75 -36.45
CA ASP A 389 20.51 31.29 -37.57
C ASP A 389 19.01 31.40 -37.24
N ASN A 390 18.43 32.49 -37.74
CA ASN A 390 17.17 33.10 -37.36
C ASN A 390 15.96 32.33 -37.91
N ASN A 391 15.36 31.49 -37.05
CA ASN A 391 13.91 31.31 -36.84
C ASN A 391 13.74 30.18 -35.83
N THR A 392 13.90 30.55 -34.56
CA THR A 392 14.14 29.65 -33.43
C THR A 392 12.88 28.84 -33.10
N TYR A 393 12.78 27.61 -33.61
CA TYR A 393 11.91 26.60 -33.01
C TYR A 393 12.41 26.37 -31.58
N LYS A 394 11.75 27.03 -30.61
CA LYS A 394 12.05 26.84 -29.19
C LYS A 394 11.85 25.36 -28.87
N THR A 395 12.93 24.65 -28.56
CA THR A 395 12.88 23.41 -27.79
C THR A 395 12.17 23.72 -26.47
N PHE A 396 11.08 23.03 -26.17
CA PHE A 396 10.34 23.25 -24.93
C PHE A 396 10.77 22.21 -23.91
N ASP A 397 11.15 22.63 -22.72
CA ASP A 397 11.36 21.70 -21.62
C ASP A 397 10.01 21.34 -21.02
N LEU A 398 9.77 20.05 -20.71
CA LEU A 398 8.68 19.65 -19.82
C LEU A 398 9.23 19.39 -18.43
N VAL A 399 8.39 19.63 -17.43
CA VAL A 399 8.67 19.25 -16.04
C VAL A 399 8.33 17.78 -15.87
N GLU A 400 9.33 16.99 -15.50
CA GLU A 400 9.18 15.58 -15.09
C GLU A 400 9.76 15.40 -13.69
N TYR A 401 9.20 14.47 -12.94
CA TYR A 401 9.62 14.13 -11.58
C TYR A 401 10.25 12.74 -11.57
N PRO A 402 11.53 12.60 -11.94
CA PRO A 402 12.19 11.30 -11.98
C PRO A 402 12.36 10.74 -10.58
N GLU A 403 12.32 9.40 -10.47
CA GLU A 403 12.66 8.68 -9.25
C GLU A 403 14.14 8.92 -8.95
N ALA A 404 14.43 9.38 -7.73
CA ALA A 404 15.80 9.60 -7.29
C ALA A 404 16.27 8.45 -6.37
N ASP A 405 17.48 7.94 -6.62
CA ASP A 405 18.02 6.77 -5.89
C ASP A 405 18.09 6.99 -4.37
N TYR A 406 18.33 8.23 -3.92
CA TYR A 406 18.38 8.56 -2.49
C TYR A 406 17.02 8.40 -1.77
N LEU A 407 15.90 8.54 -2.49
CA LEU A 407 14.56 8.37 -1.92
C LEU A 407 14.33 6.93 -1.48
N ARG A 408 14.91 5.96 -2.20
CA ARG A 408 14.85 4.55 -1.85
C ARG A 408 15.52 4.29 -0.49
N HIS A 409 16.65 4.92 -0.21
CA HIS A 409 17.34 4.80 1.09
C HIS A 409 16.56 5.48 2.22
N MET A 410 15.98 6.65 1.99
CA MET A 410 15.12 7.34 2.95
C MET A 410 13.86 6.51 3.28
N LEU A 411 13.28 5.85 2.28
CA LEU A 411 12.13 4.95 2.44
C LEU A 411 12.47 3.75 3.33
N TRP A 412 13.61 3.08 3.08
CA TRP A 412 14.06 1.96 3.91
C TRP A 412 14.29 2.37 5.37
N LEU A 413 14.88 3.55 5.59
CA LEU A 413 15.08 4.09 6.93
C LEU A 413 13.73 4.29 7.65
N TYR A 414 12.72 4.78 6.96
CA TYR A 414 11.36 4.93 7.49
C TYR A 414 10.66 3.59 7.78
N ILE A 415 10.88 2.56 6.95
CA ILE A 415 10.35 1.20 7.19
C ILE A 415 10.99 0.59 8.44
N ILE A 416 12.30 0.72 8.60
CA ILE A 416 13.00 0.28 9.82
C ILE A 416 12.46 1.05 11.04
N GLY A 417 12.22 2.36 10.87
CA GLY A 417 11.68 3.21 11.92
C GLY A 417 10.25 2.90 12.32
N LEU A 418 9.44 2.36 11.41
CA LEU A 418 8.13 1.80 11.73
C LEU A 418 8.29 0.68 12.76
N ILE A 419 9.04 -0.37 12.41
CA ILE A 419 9.23 -1.55 13.26
C ILE A 419 9.82 -1.16 14.61
N TRP A 420 10.90 -0.37 14.61
CA TRP A 420 11.58 -0.02 15.85
C TRP A 420 10.70 0.82 16.78
N THR A 421 9.96 1.79 16.23
CA THR A 421 9.06 2.62 17.04
C THR A 421 7.85 1.83 17.55
N THR A 422 7.27 0.95 16.74
CA THR A 422 6.13 0.13 17.20
C THR A 422 6.53 -0.80 18.33
N GLU A 423 7.70 -1.45 18.23
CA GLU A 423 8.23 -2.30 19.30
C GLU A 423 8.56 -1.47 20.55
N PHE A 424 9.09 -0.25 20.40
CA PHE A 424 9.32 0.65 21.53
C PHE A 424 8.01 1.03 22.25
N ILE A 425 6.94 1.34 21.52
CA ILE A 425 5.62 1.65 22.10
C ILE A 425 5.08 0.43 22.87
N PHE A 426 5.21 -0.79 22.30
CA PHE A 426 4.81 -2.01 23.00
C PHE A 426 5.67 -2.31 24.23
N ALA A 427 6.97 -2.06 24.17
CA ALA A 427 7.85 -2.23 25.32
C ALA A 427 7.49 -1.26 26.46
N CYS A 428 7.14 0.00 26.14
CA CYS A 428 6.65 0.96 27.14
C CYS A 428 5.35 0.48 27.80
N GLN A 429 4.43 -0.13 27.04
CA GLN A 429 3.22 -0.73 27.60
C GLN A 429 3.55 -1.86 28.57
N GLN A 430 4.48 -2.75 28.22
CA GLN A 430 4.86 -3.88 29.08
C GLN A 430 5.57 -3.41 30.36
N LEU A 431 6.40 -2.36 30.27
CA LEU A 431 7.08 -1.76 31.43
C LEU A 431 6.07 -1.17 32.44
N ALA A 432 5.04 -0.48 31.96
CA ALA A 432 4.02 0.12 32.81
C ALA A 432 3.09 -0.90 33.49
N ILE A 433 3.04 -2.14 33.02
CA ILE A 433 2.28 -3.24 33.63
C ILE A 433 3.15 -4.02 34.65
N ALA A 434 4.47 -4.01 34.46
CA ALA A 434 5.42 -4.76 35.30
C ALA A 434 6.00 -3.96 36.48
N GLY A 435 5.86 -2.63 36.47
CA GLY A 435 6.27 -1.72 37.55
C GLY A 435 5.08 -1.15 38.27
#